data_AF-A0A399ELL3-F1
#
_entry.id   AF-A0A399ELL3-F1
#
_cell.length_a   1.000
_cell.length_b   1.000
_cell.length_c   1.000
_cell.angle_alpha   90.00
_cell.angle_beta   90.00
_cell.angle_gamma   90.00
#
_symmetry.space_group_name_H-M   'P 1'
#
loop_
_entity.id
_entity.type
_entity.pdbx_description
1 polymer ?
#
loop_
_entity_poly.entity_id
_entity_poly.type
_entity_poly.pdbx_seq_one_letter_code
_entity_poly.pdbx_strand_id
1 'polypeptide(L)'
;MSSAHTDRLLHWLLRLGLAGIFISNSIGAWYDTSSYMDLLRTSFMGRVIADLRPWVEFIKLNDLVVGLLVLSGLWHKYVLAWAGLWLIVATIIRLSATFFPWV
;
A
#
# COMPACT_ATOMS: atom_id res chain seq x y z
N MET A 1 14.12 7.99 32.18
CA MET A 1 14.06 7.06 31.02
C MET A 1 14.91 7.64 29.91
N SER A 2 15.91 6.89 29.43
CA SER A 2 16.88 7.35 28.42
C SER A 2 16.20 7.62 27.07
N SER A 3 16.51 8.74 26.40
CA SER A 3 15.92 9.12 25.10
C SER A 3 16.00 8.00 24.07
N ALA A 4 17.08 7.21 24.10
CA ALA A 4 17.32 6.08 23.21
C ALA A 4 16.26 4.97 23.26
N HIS A 5 15.53 4.83 24.38
CA HIS A 5 14.44 3.85 24.49
C HIS A 5 13.17 4.36 23.80
N THR A 6 12.85 5.65 23.97
CA THR A 6 11.72 6.31 23.34
C THR A 6 11.89 6.33 21.82
N ASP A 7 13.08 6.64 21.32
CA ASP A 7 13.39 6.65 19.88
C ASP A 7 13.20 5.25 19.26
N ARG A 8 13.63 4.21 19.97
CA ARG A 8 13.48 2.82 19.52
C ARG A 8 12.03 2.38 19.47
N LEU A 9 11.23 2.76 20.48
CA LEU A 9 9.79 2.49 20.51
C LEU A 9 9.07 3.22 19.38
N LEU A 10 9.39 4.49 19.16
CA LEU A 10 8.79 5.29 18.09
C LEU A 10 9.07 4.70 16.71
N HIS A 11 10.33 4.29 16.46
CA HIS A 11 10.71 3.64 15.21
C HIS A 11 9.97 2.31 15.00
N TRP A 12 9.80 1.52 16.07
CA TRP A 12 9.04 0.27 16.00
C TRP A 12 7.56 0.51 15.72
N LEU A 13 6.93 1.47 16.40
CA LEU A 13 5.53 1.82 16.18
C LEU A 13 5.29 2.36 14.76
N LEU A 14 6.19 3.21 14.25
CA LEU A 14 6.13 3.73 12.89
C LEU A 14 6.19 2.59 11.86
N ARG A 15 7.13 1.66 12.05
CA ARG A 15 7.28 0.51 11.15
C ARG A 15 6.09 -0.43 11.21
N LEU A 16 5.56 -0.68 12.41
CA LEU A 16 4.38 -1.52 12.60
C LEU A 16 3.15 -0.90 11.94
N GLY A 17 2.92 0.40 12.14
CA GLY A 17 1.82 1.14 11.51
C GLY A 17 1.95 1.16 9.99
N LEU A 18 3.14 1.48 9.49
CA LEU A 18 3.42 1.49 8.05
C LEU A 18 3.16 0.11 7.44
N ALA A 19 3.74 -0.95 8.00
CA ALA A 19 3.51 -2.30 7.51
C ALA A 19 2.04 -2.73 7.61
N GLY A 20 1.34 -2.33 8.67
CA GLY A 20 -0.07 -2.59 8.86
C GLY A 20 -0.93 -2.07 7.71
N ILE A 21 -0.62 -0.88 7.18
CA ILE A 21 -1.32 -0.31 6.01
C ILE A 21 -1.18 -1.23 4.79
N PHE A 22 0.06 -1.64 4.49
CA PHE A 22 0.34 -2.50 3.34
C PHE A 22 -0.28 -3.90 3.49
N ILE A 23 -0.10 -4.54 4.65
CA ILE A 23 -0.67 -5.86 4.91
C ILE A 23 -2.19 -5.82 4.86
N SER A 24 -2.82 -4.80 5.46
CA SER A 24 -4.26 -4.61 5.42
C SER A 24 -4.77 -4.40 3.99
N ASN A 25 -4.08 -3.58 3.19
CA ASN A 25 -4.47 -3.35 1.79
C ASN A 25 -4.35 -4.62 0.94
N SER A 26 -3.27 -5.39 1.12
CA SER A 26 -3.12 -6.71 0.50
C SER A 26 -4.27 -7.63 0.89
N ILE A 27 -4.52 -7.82 2.19
CA ILE A 27 -5.61 -8.66 2.71
C ILE A 27 -6.94 -8.25 2.10
N GLY A 28 -7.26 -6.95 2.07
CA GLY A 28 -8.48 -6.44 1.45
C GLY A 28 -8.60 -6.83 -0.03
N ALA A 29 -7.51 -6.71 -0.79
CA ALA A 29 -7.49 -7.10 -2.19
C ALA A 29 -7.68 -8.62 -2.38
N TRP A 30 -7.19 -9.47 -1.46
CA TRP A 30 -7.41 -10.92 -1.49
C TRP A 30 -8.84 -11.33 -1.13
N TYR A 31 -9.43 -10.74 -0.09
CA TYR A 31 -10.75 -11.13 0.40
C TYR A 31 -11.91 -10.56 -0.44
N ASP A 32 -11.76 -9.34 -0.95
CA ASP A 32 -12.78 -8.68 -1.76
C ASP A 32 -12.18 -8.14 -3.06
N THR A 33 -11.67 -9.08 -3.87
CA THR A 33 -11.09 -8.76 -5.18
C THR A 33 -12.10 -8.04 -6.09
N SER A 34 -13.40 -8.33 -5.99
CA SER A 34 -14.46 -7.66 -6.75
C SER A 34 -14.56 -6.17 -6.44
N SER A 35 -14.73 -5.79 -5.16
CA SER A 35 -14.81 -4.37 -4.79
C SER A 35 -13.49 -3.65 -5.07
N TYR A 36 -12.36 -4.35 -4.92
CA TYR A 36 -11.05 -3.79 -5.26
C TYR A 36 -10.90 -3.52 -6.77
N MET A 37 -11.37 -4.45 -7.61
CA MET A 37 -11.45 -4.27 -9.06
C MET A 37 -12.33 -3.08 -9.43
N ASP A 38 -13.48 -2.92 -8.79
CA ASP A 38 -14.39 -1.81 -9.06
C ASP A 38 -13.79 -0.46 -8.63
N LEU A 39 -13.05 -0.42 -7.51
CA LEU A 39 -12.28 0.76 -7.12
C LEU A 39 -11.24 1.13 -8.17
N LEU A 40 -10.50 0.16 -8.72
CA LEU A 40 -9.53 0.43 -9.79
C LEU A 40 -10.20 0.85 -11.09
N ARG A 41 -11.35 0.26 -11.44
CA ARG A 41 -12.14 0.62 -12.63
C ARG A 41 -12.64 2.06 -12.58
N THR A 42 -13.06 2.51 -11.41
CA THR A 42 -13.54 3.89 -11.18
C THR A 42 -12.40 4.90 -10.98
N SER A 43 -11.16 4.43 -10.83
CA SER A 43 -9.97 5.26 -10.73
C SER A 43 -9.40 5.63 -12.11
N PHE A 44 -8.40 6.52 -12.12
CA PHE A 44 -7.63 6.83 -13.33
C PHE A 44 -7.03 5.57 -14.01
N MET A 45 -6.68 4.54 -13.24
CA MET A 45 -6.15 3.28 -13.79
C MET A 45 -7.15 2.61 -14.76
N GLY A 46 -8.44 2.63 -14.43
CA GLY A 46 -9.48 2.03 -15.27
C GLY A 46 -9.66 2.71 -16.64
N ARG A 47 -9.15 3.93 -16.80
CA ARG A 47 -9.19 4.65 -18.10
C ARG A 47 -7.99 4.35 -18.98
N VAL A 48 -6.83 4.12 -18.36
CA VAL A 48 -5.56 3.93 -19.08
C VAL A 48 -5.30 2.45 -19.36
N ILE A 49 -5.85 1.56 -18.54
CA ILE A 49 -5.51 0.14 -18.56
C ILE A 49 -6.77 -0.68 -18.88
N ALA A 50 -6.71 -1.40 -20.01
CA ALA A 50 -7.81 -2.24 -20.47
C ALA A 50 -8.03 -3.50 -19.61
N ASP A 51 -6.96 -4.14 -19.13
CA ASP A 51 -7.04 -5.29 -18.22
C ASP A 51 -6.36 -4.98 -16.88
N LEU A 52 -7.20 -4.80 -15.85
CA LEU A 52 -6.76 -4.48 -14.50
C LEU A 52 -6.44 -5.73 -13.67
N ARG A 53 -6.79 -6.94 -14.11
CA ARG A 53 -6.49 -8.18 -13.37
C ARG A 53 -5.02 -8.39 -13.03
N PRO A 54 -4.06 -8.29 -13.97
CA PRO A 54 -2.65 -8.46 -13.64
C PRO A 54 -2.15 -7.39 -12.65
N TRP A 55 -2.73 -6.19 -12.69
CA TRP A 55 -2.40 -5.11 -11.76
C TRP A 55 -2.93 -5.38 -10.36
N VAL A 56 -4.13 -5.93 -10.22
CA VAL A 56 -4.67 -6.35 -8.92
C VAL A 56 -3.79 -7.43 -8.30
N GLU A 57 -3.40 -8.45 -9.07
CA GLU A 57 -2.48 -9.49 -8.59
C GLU A 57 -1.10 -8.93 -8.22
N PHE A 58 -0.60 -7.97 -8.99
CA PHE A 58 0.64 -7.26 -8.65
C PHE A 58 0.51 -6.47 -7.34
N ILE A 59 -0.58 -5.72 -7.15
CA ILE A 59 -0.80 -4.92 -5.94
C ILE A 59 -0.92 -5.82 -4.71
N LYS A 60 -1.68 -6.92 -4.80
CA LYS A 60 -1.79 -7.95 -3.75
C LYS A 60 -0.41 -8.42 -3.28
N LEU A 61 0.43 -8.84 -4.22
CA LEU A 61 1.76 -9.38 -3.91
C LEU A 61 2.72 -8.30 -3.44
N ASN A 62 2.76 -7.16 -4.12
CA ASN A 62 3.62 -6.03 -3.76
C ASN A 62 3.34 -5.59 -2.32
N ASP A 63 2.06 -5.41 -1.96
CA ASP A 63 1.72 -4.88 -0.65
C ASP A 63 2.03 -5.86 0.47
N LEU A 64 1.81 -7.15 0.24
CA LEU A 64 2.22 -8.18 1.18
C LEU A 64 3.75 -8.18 1.39
N VAL A 65 4.51 -8.15 0.29
CA VAL A 65 5.98 -8.18 0.33
C VAL A 65 6.52 -6.93 1.01
N VAL A 66 6.04 -5.74 0.64
CA VAL A 66 6.47 -4.47 1.25
C VAL A 66 6.14 -4.45 2.74
N GLY A 67 4.93 -4.86 3.12
CA GLY A 67 4.53 -4.95 4.53
C GLY A 67 5.45 -5.86 5.35
N LEU A 68 5.76 -7.05 4.83
CA LEU A 68 6.68 -7.99 5.48
C LEU A 68 8.12 -7.49 5.53
N LEU A 69 8.61 -6.82 4.48
CA LEU A 69 9.95 -6.22 4.45
C LEU A 69 10.07 -5.06 5.44
N VAL A 70 9.03 -4.22 5.57
CA VAL A 70 8.98 -3.15 6.58
C VAL A 70 8.99 -3.73 8.00
N LEU A 71 8.23 -4.79 8.28
CA LEU A 71 8.22 -5.47 9.59
C LEU A 71 9.55 -6.13 9.93
N SER A 72 10.16 -6.83 8.97
CA SER A 72 11.45 -7.50 9.18
C SER A 72 12.59 -6.49 9.35
N GLY A 73 12.51 -5.32 8.71
CA GLY A 73 13.53 -4.27 8.81
C GLY A 73 14.70 -4.49 7.88
N LEU A 74 14.57 -5.43 6.95
CA LEU A 74 15.53 -5.69 5.90
C LEU A 74 15.56 -4.51 4.91
N TRP A 75 16.76 -4.19 4.41
CA TRP A 75 16.99 -3.14 3.41
C TRP A 75 16.26 -1.82 3.69
N HIS A 76 16.25 -1.40 4.96
CA HIS A 76 15.41 -0.33 5.49
C HIS A 76 15.31 0.92 4.61
N LYS A 77 16.44 1.42 4.09
CA LYS A 77 16.46 2.62 3.24
C LYS A 77 15.68 2.43 1.93
N TYR A 78 15.92 1.33 1.21
CA TYR A 78 15.31 1.07 -0.09
C TYR A 78 13.84 0.66 0.05
N VAL A 79 13.54 -0.18 1.03
CA VAL A 79 12.17 -0.63 1.32
C VAL A 79 11.30 0.54 1.76
N LEU A 80 11.80 1.43 2.62
CA LEU A 80 11.05 2.63 3.01
C LEU A 80 10.86 3.61 1.85
N ALA A 81 11.89 3.81 1.00
CA ALA A 81 11.76 4.67 -0.17
C ALA A 81 10.70 4.13 -1.13
N TRP A 82 10.72 2.82 -1.40
CA TRP A 82 9.72 2.15 -2.20
C TRP A 82 8.32 2.21 -1.56
N ALA A 83 8.22 1.96 -0.25
CA ALA A 83 6.95 2.07 0.48
C ALA A 83 6.37 3.49 0.40
N GLY A 84 7.20 4.52 0.55
CA GLY A 84 6.78 5.91 0.40
C GLY A 84 6.28 6.22 -1.00
N LEU A 85 7.04 5.83 -2.04
CA LEU A 85 6.63 6.01 -3.43
C LEU A 85 5.32 5.29 -3.74
N TRP A 86 5.19 4.04 -3.29
CA TRP A 86 4.01 3.24 -3.53
C TRP A 86 2.78 3.79 -2.80
N LEU A 87 2.94 4.28 -1.57
CA LEU A 87 1.85 4.97 -0.86
C LEU A 87 1.36 6.20 -1.62
N ILE A 88 2.25 6.98 -2.22
CA ILE A 88 1.85 8.13 -3.05
C ILE A 88 1.02 7.65 -4.25
N VAL A 89 1.48 6.62 -4.96
CA VAL A 89 0.76 6.04 -6.11
C VAL A 89 -0.62 5.51 -5.69
N ALA A 90 -0.67 4.68 -4.64
CA ALA A 90 -1.93 4.12 -4.12
C ALA A 90 -2.89 5.22 -3.65
N THR A 91 -2.37 6.28 -3.04
CA THR A 91 -3.16 7.44 -2.62
C THR A 91 -3.74 8.16 -3.82
N ILE A 92 -2.96 8.42 -4.87
CA ILE A 92 -3.45 9.05 -6.10
C ILE A 92 -4.57 8.22 -6.74
N ILE A 93 -4.39 6.90 -6.84
CA ILE A 93 -5.40 5.98 -7.39
C ILE A 93 -6.70 6.09 -6.58
N ARG A 94 -6.60 5.99 -5.24
CA ARG A 94 -7.77 6.00 -4.36
C ARG A 94 -8.48 7.35 -4.32
N LEU A 95 -7.72 8.45 -4.34
CA LEU A 95 -8.27 9.80 -4.46
C LEU A 95 -8.96 9.99 -5.81
N SER A 96 -8.39 9.48 -6.91
CA SER A 96 -9.01 9.60 -8.23
C SER A 96 -10.37 8.90 -8.30
N ALA A 97 -10.50 7.72 -7.68
CA ALA A 97 -11.78 7.01 -7.57
C ALA A 97 -12.80 7.77 -6.70
N THR A 98 -12.33 8.47 -5.66
CA THR A 98 -13.21 9.16 -4.71
C THR A 98 -13.69 10.52 -5.23
N PHE A 99 -12.79 11.31 -5.83
CA PHE A 99 -13.05 12.68 -6.26
C PHE A 99 -13.55 12.77 -7.70
N PHE A 100 -13.25 11.79 -8.54
CA PHE A 100 -13.65 11.76 -9.95
C PHE A 100 -14.35 10.45 -10.33
N PRO A 101 -15.38 9.98 -9.59
CA PRO A 101 -16.06 8.70 -9.88
C PRO A 101 -16.82 8.69 -11.21
N TRP A 102 -17.00 9.85 -11.86
CA TRP A 102 -17.79 10.05 -13.09
C TRP A 102 -17.00 10.64 -14.27
N VAL A 103 -15.70 10.87 -14.11
CA VAL A 103 -14.82 11.25 -15.23
C VAL A 103 -14.17 9.98 -15.76
#